data_AF-A0A0H3D3I0-F1
#
_entry.id   AF-A0A0H3D3I0-F1
#
_cell.length_a   1.000
_cell.length_b   1.000
_cell.length_c   1.000
_cell.angle_alpha   90.00
_cell.angle_beta   90.00
_cell.angle_gamma   90.00
#
_symmetry.space_group_name_H-M   'P 1'
#
loop_
_entity.id
_entity.type
_entity.pdbx_description
1 polymer ?
#
loop_
_entity_poly.entity_id
_entity_poly.type
_entity_poly.pdbx_seq_one_letter_code
_entity_poly.pdbx_strand_id
1 'polypeptide(L)'
;MIEYANAGTTDVLRAHAGKVEQNERPAGEGLAALREDGVFAWRTPREHGGEWADAETVGRRLTGLGRACPSTAWIAGTCVTAKNLAARTFTGSATPEFFADPDALFCGSGVPGARGERVPDGVRVTGRWPNVSGCEDAVWATLAVLVDGEFSFAVVPTAELVVERTWDMAGMRGTGSHTLVADGVLVPAGRIAAASPFPLGDAMLYATTVLGPVVGAARGALDAVDAMFASDRKPFMTAYTRMGESAGARHWLAEAGYLVDRAERTMLEVAREASSVELSLADGPRLRMALADAGRDCRTAVERMLDLHGPSGFATSNVLQRFWRDVAVGSRHPHLNPYLAVENLGTALVPADH
;
A
#
# COMPACT_ATOMS: atom_id res chain seq x y z
N MET A 1 7.98 -10.43 20.12
CA MET A 1 7.31 -9.83 18.95
C MET A 1 7.55 -8.34 19.03
N ILE A 2 8.08 -7.73 17.98
CA ILE A 2 8.25 -6.26 17.93
C ILE A 2 6.87 -5.70 17.59
N GLU A 3 6.29 -4.86 18.45
CA GLU A 3 5.05 -4.15 18.12
C GLU A 3 5.35 -3.06 17.10
N TYR A 4 4.71 -3.16 15.93
CA TYR A 4 5.04 -2.38 14.74
C TYR A 4 4.15 -1.14 14.55
N ALA A 5 3.07 -1.03 15.32
CA ALA A 5 2.10 0.06 15.33
C ALA A 5 1.49 0.16 16.72
N ASN A 6 0.79 1.26 17.03
CA ASN A 6 0.10 1.43 18.31
C ASN A 6 -0.94 0.32 18.52
N ALA A 7 -0.81 -0.43 19.62
CA ALA A 7 -1.67 -1.58 19.92
C ALA A 7 -3.16 -1.20 19.89
N GLY A 8 -3.51 -0.05 20.45
CA GLY A 8 -4.89 0.47 20.44
C GLY A 8 -5.43 0.67 19.03
N THR A 9 -4.65 1.29 18.14
CA THR A 9 -5.01 1.47 16.73
C THR A 9 -5.21 0.12 16.04
N THR A 10 -4.29 -0.83 16.22
CA THR A 10 -4.39 -2.15 15.56
C THR A 10 -5.59 -2.96 16.04
N ASP A 11 -5.99 -2.83 17.30
CA ASP A 11 -7.16 -3.51 17.85
C ASP A 11 -8.47 -2.96 17.26
N VAL A 12 -8.59 -1.64 17.11
CA VAL A 12 -9.72 -1.01 16.41
C VAL A 12 -9.78 -1.51 14.97
N LEU A 13 -8.65 -1.50 14.25
CA LEU A 13 -8.62 -2.00 12.86
C LEU A 13 -9.04 -3.46 12.76
N ARG A 14 -8.57 -4.32 13.66
CA ARG A 14 -8.90 -5.75 13.67
C ARG A 14 -10.38 -5.97 13.96
N ALA A 15 -10.94 -5.24 14.93
CA ALA A 15 -12.36 -5.33 15.30
C ALA A 15 -13.29 -4.95 14.14
N HIS A 16 -12.88 -4.00 13.29
CA HIS A 16 -13.68 -3.52 12.17
C HIS A 16 -13.31 -4.10 10.80
N ALA A 17 -12.30 -4.97 10.69
CA ALA A 17 -11.85 -5.52 9.40
C ALA A 17 -12.97 -6.27 8.63
N GLY A 18 -13.91 -6.91 9.33
CA GLY A 18 -15.08 -7.53 8.69
C GLY A 18 -16.04 -6.51 8.08
N LYS A 19 -16.26 -5.38 8.76
CA LYS A 19 -17.09 -4.26 8.29
C LYS A 19 -16.47 -3.59 7.06
N VAL A 20 -15.14 -3.41 7.07
CA VAL A 20 -14.36 -2.86 5.94
C VAL A 20 -14.60 -3.65 4.65
N GLU A 21 -14.54 -4.99 4.73
CA GLU A 21 -14.78 -5.89 3.60
C GLU A 21 -16.23 -5.82 3.09
N GLN A 22 -17.21 -5.80 4.00
CA GLN A 22 -18.64 -5.78 3.67
C GLN A 22 -19.08 -4.47 3.03
N ASN A 23 -18.51 -3.36 3.49
CA ASN A 23 -18.86 -2.03 3.01
C ASN A 23 -18.08 -1.59 1.76
N GLU A 24 -17.08 -2.38 1.33
CA GLU A 24 -16.17 -2.03 0.23
C GLU A 24 -15.47 -0.66 0.43
N ARG A 25 -15.33 -0.25 1.69
CA ARG A 25 -14.84 1.07 2.13
C ARG A 25 -14.24 0.95 3.53
N PRO A 26 -13.22 1.74 3.90
CA PRO A 26 -12.71 1.76 5.27
C PRO A 26 -13.80 2.08 6.30
N ALA A 27 -13.68 1.50 7.49
CA ALA A 27 -14.55 1.84 8.61
C ALA A 27 -14.13 3.19 9.18
N GLY A 28 -15.09 4.09 9.42
CA GLY A 28 -14.83 5.41 9.97
C GLY A 28 -14.10 5.36 11.32
N GLU A 29 -14.39 4.34 12.15
CA GLU A 29 -13.70 4.09 13.41
C GLU A 29 -12.20 3.82 13.21
N GLY A 30 -11.85 3.08 12.16
CA GLY A 30 -10.46 2.81 11.79
C GLY A 30 -9.76 4.06 11.28
N LEU A 31 -10.42 4.85 10.42
CA LEU A 31 -9.85 6.11 9.93
C LEU A 31 -9.63 7.13 11.06
N ALA A 32 -10.56 7.21 12.01
CA ALA A 32 -10.44 8.06 13.19
C ALA A 32 -9.23 7.63 14.05
N ALA A 33 -9.11 6.34 14.34
CA ALA A 33 -7.96 5.81 15.09
C ALA A 33 -6.62 6.06 14.38
N LEU A 34 -6.56 5.87 13.06
CA LEU A 34 -5.35 6.20 12.28
C LEU A 34 -5.01 7.69 12.35
N ARG A 35 -6.01 8.57 12.28
CA ARG A 35 -5.83 10.02 12.37
C ARG A 35 -5.33 10.44 13.76
N GLU A 36 -5.94 9.90 14.82
CA GLU A 36 -5.55 10.18 16.22
C GLU A 36 -4.13 9.69 16.54
N ASP A 37 -3.71 8.59 15.93
CA ASP A 37 -2.37 8.01 16.06
C ASP A 37 -1.32 8.68 15.13
N GLY A 38 -1.69 9.75 14.42
CA GLY A 38 -0.79 10.51 13.55
C GLY A 38 -0.35 9.77 12.28
N VAL A 39 -1.07 8.70 11.88
CA VAL A 39 -0.66 7.85 10.76
C VAL A 39 -0.69 8.61 9.44
N PHE A 40 -1.67 9.49 9.25
CA PHE A 40 -1.76 10.28 8.02
C PHE A 40 -0.67 11.35 7.95
N ALA A 41 -0.06 11.75 9.07
CA ALA A 41 1.06 12.71 9.11
C ALA A 41 2.44 12.11 8.83
N TRP A 42 2.57 10.77 8.65
CA TRP A 42 3.88 10.12 8.44
C TRP A 42 4.70 10.73 7.31
N ARG A 43 4.06 11.19 6.22
CA ARG A 43 4.75 11.80 5.08
C ARG A 43 4.38 13.25 4.82
N THR A 44 3.76 13.91 5.79
CA THR A 44 3.70 15.37 5.81
C THR A 44 5.11 15.92 6.11
N PRO A 45 5.58 17.01 5.45
CA PRO A 45 6.84 17.66 5.79
C PRO A 45 6.90 18.12 7.26
N ARG A 46 8.11 18.17 7.84
CA ARG A 46 8.29 18.47 9.29
C ARG A 46 7.90 19.90 9.63
N GLU A 47 8.19 20.83 8.74
CA GLU A 47 7.79 22.23 8.81
C GLU A 47 6.26 22.43 8.82
N HIS A 48 5.49 21.40 8.46
CA HIS A 48 4.03 21.38 8.48
C HIS A 48 3.47 20.47 9.59
N GLY A 49 4.28 20.11 10.59
CA GLY A 49 3.85 19.28 11.73
C GLY A 49 3.82 17.78 11.45
N GLY A 50 4.37 17.34 10.32
CA GLY A 50 4.51 15.92 9.99
C GLY A 50 5.80 15.29 10.51
N GLU A 51 5.91 13.97 10.31
CA GLU A 51 7.10 13.21 10.73
C GLU A 51 8.18 13.15 9.65
N TRP A 52 7.78 13.23 8.37
CA TRP A 52 8.62 12.93 7.22
C TRP A 52 9.39 11.61 7.39
N ALA A 53 8.67 10.55 7.76
CA ALA A 53 9.18 9.22 8.04
C ALA A 53 9.89 8.62 6.82
N ASP A 54 10.96 7.87 7.09
CA ASP A 54 11.71 7.13 6.09
C ASP A 54 10.98 5.85 5.63
N ALA A 55 11.48 5.23 4.56
CA ALA A 55 10.86 4.06 3.96
C ALA A 55 10.84 2.85 4.90
N GLU A 56 11.87 2.66 5.73
CA GLU A 56 11.92 1.54 6.66
C GLU A 56 10.84 1.68 7.74
N THR A 57 10.73 2.87 8.34
CA THR A 57 9.73 3.21 9.35
C THR A 57 8.33 3.04 8.79
N VAL A 58 8.07 3.57 7.59
CA VAL A 58 6.78 3.41 6.91
C VAL A 58 6.47 1.94 6.63
N GLY A 59 7.41 1.18 6.03
CA GLY A 59 7.20 -0.23 5.70
C GLY A 59 6.92 -1.09 6.93
N ARG A 60 7.64 -0.83 8.02
CA ARG A 60 7.45 -1.50 9.31
C ARG A 60 6.06 -1.23 9.88
N ARG A 61 5.65 0.05 9.94
CA ARG A 61 4.34 0.42 10.50
C ARG A 61 3.18 -0.06 9.65
N LEU A 62 3.29 0.02 8.32
CA LEU A 62 2.29 -0.52 7.41
C LEU A 62 2.15 -2.05 7.52
N THR A 63 3.24 -2.77 7.81
CA THR A 63 3.18 -4.22 8.13
C THR A 63 2.34 -4.46 9.38
N GLY A 64 2.55 -3.65 10.44
CA GLY A 64 1.76 -3.70 11.66
C GLY A 64 0.26 -3.46 11.42
N LEU A 65 -0.08 -2.39 10.68
CA LEU A 65 -1.47 -2.08 10.33
C LEU A 65 -2.09 -3.15 9.42
N GLY A 66 -1.33 -3.65 8.44
CA GLY A 66 -1.81 -4.65 7.48
C GLY A 66 -2.10 -6.02 8.13
N ARG A 67 -1.39 -6.36 9.21
CA ARG A 67 -1.67 -7.53 10.05
C ARG A 67 -3.07 -7.49 10.68
N ALA A 68 -3.59 -6.29 10.93
CA ALA A 68 -4.94 -6.09 11.46
C ALA A 68 -5.99 -5.92 10.34
N CYS A 69 -5.75 -5.00 9.41
CA CYS A 69 -6.64 -4.73 8.28
C CYS A 69 -5.83 -4.29 7.04
N PRO A 70 -5.62 -5.19 6.06
CA PRO A 70 -4.80 -4.90 4.87
C PRO A 70 -5.30 -3.70 4.05
N SER A 71 -6.62 -3.62 3.84
CA SER A 71 -7.23 -2.53 3.06
C SER A 71 -7.04 -1.16 3.71
N THR A 72 -7.20 -1.05 5.04
CA THR A 72 -6.99 0.21 5.75
C THR A 72 -5.52 0.60 5.81
N ALA A 73 -4.61 -0.38 5.97
CA ALA A 73 -3.17 -0.14 5.87
C ALA A 73 -2.77 0.34 4.46
N TRP A 74 -3.38 -0.23 3.41
CA TRP A 74 -3.16 0.22 2.04
C TRP A 74 -3.51 1.70 1.85
N ILE A 75 -4.64 2.16 2.41
CA ILE A 75 -5.04 3.57 2.36
C ILE A 75 -4.00 4.48 3.02
N ALA A 76 -3.47 4.07 4.19
CA ALA A 76 -2.36 4.79 4.84
C ALA A 76 -1.11 4.83 3.95
N GLY A 77 -0.77 3.73 3.28
CA GLY A 77 0.34 3.67 2.32
C GLY A 77 0.15 4.59 1.10
N THR A 78 -1.05 4.63 0.52
CA THR A 78 -1.36 5.55 -0.58
C THR A 78 -1.36 7.00 -0.14
N CYS A 79 -1.74 7.29 1.11
CA CYS A 79 -1.60 8.63 1.69
C CYS A 79 -0.13 9.06 1.79
N VAL A 80 0.75 8.17 2.25
CA VAL A 80 2.20 8.42 2.24
C VAL A 80 2.70 8.76 0.83
N THR A 81 2.30 7.97 -0.17
CA THR A 81 2.70 8.20 -1.57
C THR A 81 2.18 9.54 -2.10
N ALA A 82 0.89 9.83 -1.92
CA ALA A 82 0.26 11.06 -2.40
C ALA A 82 0.87 12.32 -1.75
N LYS A 83 1.22 12.26 -0.46
CA LYS A 83 1.90 13.37 0.23
C LYS A 83 3.36 13.52 -0.19
N ASN A 84 4.08 12.43 -0.44
CA ASN A 84 5.43 12.52 -1.00
C ASN A 84 5.39 13.20 -2.38
N LEU A 85 4.50 12.76 -3.29
CA LEU A 85 4.32 13.38 -4.61
C LEU A 85 4.04 14.88 -4.51
N ALA A 86 3.13 15.28 -3.61
CA ALA A 86 2.82 16.69 -3.39
C ALA A 86 4.05 17.46 -2.88
N ALA A 87 4.68 17.00 -1.80
CA ALA A 87 5.84 17.68 -1.23
C ALA A 87 7.05 17.75 -2.17
N ARG A 88 7.26 16.75 -3.04
CA ARG A 88 8.33 16.75 -4.05
C ARG A 88 8.05 17.66 -5.24
N THR A 89 6.78 17.89 -5.55
CA THR A 89 6.38 18.74 -6.68
C THR A 89 6.31 20.22 -6.26
N PHE A 90 5.81 20.50 -5.06
CA PHE A 90 5.58 21.85 -4.57
C PHE A 90 6.64 22.27 -3.55
N THR A 91 7.85 22.59 -4.03
CA THR A 91 9.03 22.93 -3.21
C THR A 91 9.23 24.44 -2.97
N GLY A 92 8.26 25.27 -3.36
CA GLY A 92 8.31 26.73 -3.21
C GLY A 92 8.25 27.21 -1.75
N SER A 93 8.53 28.50 -1.53
CA SER A 93 8.60 29.10 -0.18
C SER A 93 7.25 29.32 0.52
N ALA A 94 6.14 29.25 -0.20
CA ALA A 94 4.81 29.35 0.39
C ALA A 94 4.39 27.99 0.97
N THR A 95 3.92 27.97 2.22
CA THR A 95 3.31 26.78 2.82
C THR A 95 2.10 26.37 1.99
N PRO A 96 2.11 25.19 1.36
CA PRO A 96 0.95 24.76 0.59
C PRO A 96 -0.24 24.50 1.52
N GLU A 97 -1.39 25.08 1.21
CA GLU A 97 -2.61 25.02 2.04
C GLU A 97 -3.04 23.58 2.37
N PHE A 98 -2.73 22.63 1.48
CA PHE A 98 -3.08 21.22 1.63
C PHE A 98 -2.28 20.50 2.73
N PHE A 99 -1.19 21.10 3.24
CA PHE A 99 -0.48 20.60 4.43
C PHE A 99 -0.83 21.35 5.72
N ALA A 100 -1.80 22.28 5.71
CA ALA A 100 -2.21 23.01 6.92
C ALA A 100 -2.76 22.08 8.02
N ASP A 101 -3.43 20.99 7.62
CA ASP A 101 -3.77 19.87 8.50
C ASP A 101 -2.79 18.71 8.23
N PRO A 102 -1.81 18.45 9.11
CA PRO A 102 -0.82 17.40 8.90
C PRO A 102 -1.45 16.01 8.80
N ASP A 103 -2.60 15.80 9.42
CA ASP A 103 -3.31 14.53 9.49
C ASP A 103 -4.43 14.40 8.45
N ALA A 104 -4.55 15.35 7.52
CA ALA A 104 -5.49 15.22 6.40
C ALA A 104 -5.16 13.96 5.59
N LEU A 105 -6.16 13.13 5.32
CA LEU A 105 -6.01 11.96 4.47
C LEU A 105 -5.88 12.40 3.01
N PHE A 106 -4.80 11.94 2.36
CA PHE A 106 -4.59 12.13 0.93
C PHE A 106 -4.84 10.82 0.20
N CYS A 107 -5.38 10.91 -1.00
CA CYS A 107 -5.38 9.86 -2.00
C CYS A 107 -4.66 10.36 -3.26
N GLY A 108 -4.51 9.53 -4.28
CA GLY A 108 -3.92 10.00 -5.52
C GLY A 108 -3.61 8.93 -6.55
N SER A 109 -3.13 9.38 -7.70
CA SER A 109 -2.63 8.53 -8.77
C SER A 109 -1.42 9.16 -9.43
N GLY A 110 -0.34 8.38 -9.54
CA GLY A 110 0.88 8.76 -10.26
C GLY A 110 0.81 8.53 -11.77
N VAL A 111 -0.28 7.95 -12.27
CA VAL A 111 -0.49 7.69 -13.71
C VAL A 111 -1.27 8.85 -14.31
N PRO A 112 -0.79 9.50 -15.38
CA PRO A 112 -1.48 10.62 -15.97
C PRO A 112 -2.81 10.17 -16.60
N GLY A 113 -3.91 10.47 -15.92
CA GLY A 113 -5.28 10.13 -16.31
C GLY A 113 -6.08 11.29 -16.90
N ALA A 114 -5.50 12.49 -16.92
CA ALA A 114 -6.19 13.71 -17.33
C ALA A 114 -5.30 14.65 -18.14
N ARG A 115 -5.96 15.59 -18.83
CA ARG A 115 -5.33 16.71 -19.51
C ARG A 115 -5.68 18.01 -18.80
N GLY A 116 -4.72 18.94 -18.80
CA GLY A 116 -4.90 20.30 -18.32
C GLY A 116 -4.70 21.30 -19.45
N GLU A 117 -5.55 22.33 -19.48
CA GLU A 117 -5.41 23.51 -20.34
C GLU A 117 -5.15 24.74 -19.44
N ARG A 118 -4.07 25.47 -19.70
CA ARG A 118 -3.77 26.71 -18.98
C ARG A 118 -4.81 27.79 -19.30
N VAL A 119 -5.35 28.41 -18.26
CA VAL A 119 -6.28 29.53 -18.32
C VAL A 119 -5.76 30.67 -17.42
N PRO A 120 -6.27 31.91 -17.54
CA PRO A 120 -5.74 33.05 -16.76
C PRO A 120 -5.68 32.81 -15.24
N ASP A 121 -6.63 32.07 -14.69
CA ASP A 121 -6.77 31.84 -13.24
C ASP A 121 -6.19 30.51 -12.76
N GLY A 122 -5.53 29.72 -13.63
CA GLY A 122 -4.96 28.42 -13.29
C GLY A 122 -4.94 27.42 -14.44
N VAL A 123 -5.35 26.18 -14.18
CA VAL A 123 -5.44 25.11 -15.18
C VAL A 123 -6.80 24.45 -15.08
N ARG A 124 -7.53 24.35 -16.20
CA ARG A 124 -8.75 23.53 -16.27
C ARG A 124 -8.37 22.09 -16.54
N VAL A 125 -8.70 21.20 -15.61
CA VAL A 125 -8.36 19.77 -15.67
C VAL A 125 -9.59 18.96 -16.03
N THR A 126 -9.46 18.11 -17.04
CA THR A 126 -10.50 17.16 -17.46
C THR A 126 -9.89 15.78 -17.67
N GLY A 127 -10.47 14.76 -17.03
CA GLY A 127 -10.00 13.38 -17.16
C GLY A 127 -10.43 12.48 -16.03
N ARG A 128 -9.82 11.29 -15.99
CA ARG A 128 -10.27 10.16 -15.17
C ARG A 128 -9.07 9.41 -14.62
N TRP A 129 -9.06 9.16 -13.32
CA TRP A 129 -8.03 8.37 -12.65
C TRP A 129 -8.67 7.14 -12.02
N PRO A 130 -8.54 5.95 -12.61
CA PRO A 130 -9.01 4.72 -11.99
C PRO A 130 -8.10 4.30 -10.83
N ASN A 131 -8.58 3.40 -9.98
CA ASN A 131 -7.82 2.75 -8.91
C ASN A 131 -7.30 3.72 -7.83
N VAL A 132 -8.06 4.76 -7.48
CA VAL A 132 -7.67 5.72 -6.44
C VAL A 132 -8.17 5.26 -5.07
N SER A 133 -7.31 4.56 -4.33
CA SER A 133 -7.63 4.03 -3.00
C SER A 133 -8.02 5.13 -2.01
N GLY A 134 -9.10 4.88 -1.25
CA GLY A 134 -9.57 5.76 -0.18
C GLY A 134 -10.18 7.08 -0.66
N CYS A 135 -10.49 7.22 -1.96
CA CYS A 135 -10.91 8.50 -2.54
C CYS A 135 -12.26 9.03 -2.04
N GLU A 136 -13.13 8.18 -1.48
CA GLU A 136 -14.39 8.63 -0.85
C GLU A 136 -14.19 9.24 0.55
N ASP A 137 -13.02 9.05 1.17
CA ASP A 137 -12.72 9.48 2.54
C ASP A 137 -11.57 10.50 2.61
N ALA A 138 -10.73 10.55 1.58
CA ALA A 138 -9.63 11.51 1.49
C ALA A 138 -10.15 12.94 1.34
N VAL A 139 -9.39 13.90 1.88
CA VAL A 139 -9.65 15.34 1.77
C VAL A 139 -9.01 15.91 0.50
N TRP A 140 -7.82 15.41 0.16
CA TRP A 140 -7.03 15.86 -0.98
C TRP A 140 -6.68 14.69 -1.90
N ALA A 141 -6.62 14.97 -3.20
CA ALA A 141 -6.15 14.06 -4.23
C ALA A 141 -4.93 14.65 -4.93
N THR A 142 -3.78 13.97 -4.84
CA THR A 142 -2.59 14.28 -5.63
C THR A 142 -2.64 13.49 -6.93
N LEU A 143 -2.86 14.16 -8.06
CA LEU A 143 -3.20 13.54 -9.34
C LEU A 143 -2.23 13.95 -10.43
N ALA A 144 -1.68 12.95 -11.14
CA ALA A 144 -0.88 13.17 -12.33
C ALA A 144 -1.74 13.69 -13.50
N VAL A 145 -1.30 14.77 -14.14
CA VAL A 145 -1.99 15.46 -15.25
C VAL A 145 -0.98 15.75 -16.36
N LEU A 146 -1.41 15.69 -17.62
CA LEU A 146 -0.66 16.27 -18.74
C LEU A 146 -1.17 17.67 -19.04
N VAL A 147 -0.42 18.70 -18.65
CA VAL A 147 -0.76 20.11 -18.90
C VAL A 147 -0.03 20.57 -20.14
N ASP A 148 -0.74 20.83 -21.23
CA ASP A 148 -0.12 21.21 -22.52
C ASP A 148 1.00 20.26 -23.00
N GLY A 149 0.90 18.97 -22.64
CA GLY A 149 1.91 17.94 -22.95
C GLY A 149 2.99 17.73 -21.89
N GLU A 150 3.04 18.56 -20.84
CA GLU A 150 3.99 18.47 -19.74
C GLU A 150 3.42 17.61 -18.59
N PHE A 151 4.20 16.65 -18.10
CA PHE A 151 3.84 15.81 -16.95
C PHE A 151 3.88 16.63 -15.66
N SER A 152 2.72 16.79 -15.02
CA SER A 152 2.51 17.63 -13.85
C SER A 152 1.75 16.89 -12.76
N PHE A 153 1.82 17.39 -11.54
CA PHE A 153 0.91 16.99 -10.46
C PHE A 153 -0.01 18.15 -10.09
N ALA A 154 -1.29 17.83 -9.91
CA ALA A 154 -2.29 18.70 -9.32
C ALA A 154 -2.67 18.17 -7.94
N VAL A 155 -2.87 19.06 -6.96
CA VAL A 155 -3.46 18.72 -5.67
C VAL A 155 -4.86 19.33 -5.61
N VAL A 156 -5.89 18.49 -5.61
CA VAL A 156 -7.29 18.92 -5.75
C VAL A 156 -8.08 18.45 -4.52
N PRO A 157 -8.96 19.28 -3.93
CA PRO A 157 -9.91 18.81 -2.94
C PRO A 157 -10.77 17.71 -3.57
N THR A 158 -10.87 16.56 -2.93
CA THR A 158 -11.67 15.43 -3.44
C THR A 158 -13.13 15.81 -3.64
N ALA A 159 -13.64 16.75 -2.84
CA ALA A 159 -14.99 17.30 -2.96
C ALA A 159 -15.25 18.09 -4.28
N GLU A 160 -14.20 18.51 -4.98
CA GLU A 160 -14.31 19.14 -6.31
C GLU A 160 -14.30 18.10 -7.45
N LEU A 161 -14.15 16.81 -7.12
CA LEU A 161 -14.11 15.70 -8.07
C LEU A 161 -15.35 14.83 -7.94
N VAL A 162 -15.69 14.13 -9.01
CA VAL A 162 -16.72 13.08 -8.97
C VAL A 162 -16.05 11.74 -8.66
N VAL A 163 -16.56 11.03 -7.65
CA VAL A 163 -16.18 9.64 -7.38
C VAL A 163 -17.14 8.70 -8.11
N GLU A 164 -16.64 7.99 -9.12
CA GLU A 164 -17.37 6.91 -9.76
C GLU A 164 -17.00 5.58 -9.11
N ARG A 165 -17.99 4.92 -8.49
CA ARG A 165 -17.79 3.64 -7.79
C ARG A 165 -17.52 2.49 -8.77
N THR A 166 -16.25 2.28 -9.10
CA THR A 166 -15.79 1.29 -10.09
C THR A 166 -15.00 0.13 -9.50
N TRP A 167 -14.92 0.02 -8.16
CA TRP A 167 -14.04 -0.95 -7.49
C TRP A 167 -14.85 -2.15 -6.98
N ASP A 168 -15.06 -3.13 -7.87
CA ASP A 168 -15.64 -4.42 -7.52
C ASP A 168 -14.60 -5.51 -7.74
N MET A 169 -13.88 -5.87 -6.66
CA MET A 169 -12.73 -6.76 -6.71
C MET A 169 -12.90 -7.93 -5.76
N ALA A 170 -12.15 -9.01 -5.99
CA ALA A 170 -12.17 -10.18 -5.13
C ALA A 170 -11.48 -9.93 -3.77
N GLY A 171 -10.51 -9.03 -3.70
CA GLY A 171 -9.74 -8.68 -2.50
C GLY A 171 -9.27 -7.24 -2.58
N MET A 172 -8.69 -6.74 -1.49
CA MET A 172 -8.50 -5.29 -1.27
C MET A 172 -9.81 -4.53 -1.46
N ARG A 173 -10.95 -5.14 -1.13
CA ARG A 173 -12.28 -4.55 -1.39
C ARG A 173 -12.47 -3.28 -0.59
N GLY A 174 -12.07 -3.32 0.67
CA GLY A 174 -12.17 -2.21 1.60
C GLY A 174 -11.31 -1.00 1.27
N THR A 175 -10.45 -1.05 0.24
CA THR A 175 -9.69 0.13 -0.19
C THR A 175 -10.57 1.14 -0.91
N GLY A 176 -11.74 0.74 -1.43
CA GLY A 176 -12.62 1.61 -2.20
C GLY A 176 -11.87 2.33 -3.32
N SER A 177 -11.04 1.60 -4.10
CA SER A 177 -10.15 2.17 -5.13
C SER A 177 -10.91 2.58 -6.39
N HIS A 178 -11.89 3.45 -6.21
CA HIS A 178 -12.79 3.95 -7.23
C HIS A 178 -12.10 4.88 -8.22
N THR A 179 -12.84 5.31 -9.24
CA THR A 179 -12.35 6.25 -10.24
C THR A 179 -12.68 7.68 -9.82
N LEU A 180 -11.67 8.55 -9.78
CA LEU A 180 -11.88 9.99 -9.68
C LEU A 180 -12.03 10.60 -11.06
N VAL A 181 -12.96 11.55 -11.19
CA VAL A 181 -13.26 12.24 -12.46
C VAL A 181 -13.25 13.74 -12.24
N ALA A 182 -12.51 14.45 -13.09
CA ALA A 182 -12.57 15.89 -13.23
C ALA A 182 -13.26 16.23 -14.56
N ASP A 183 -14.25 17.11 -14.51
CA ASP A 183 -14.91 17.68 -15.68
C ASP A 183 -14.74 19.21 -15.66
N GLY A 184 -13.71 19.71 -16.33
CA GLY A 184 -13.41 21.14 -16.37
C GLY A 184 -13.07 21.79 -15.02
N VAL A 185 -12.57 21.01 -14.04
CA VAL A 185 -12.24 21.52 -12.70
C VAL A 185 -11.10 22.53 -12.80
N LEU A 186 -11.31 23.75 -12.26
CA LEU A 186 -10.30 24.80 -12.24
C LEU A 186 -9.35 24.59 -11.06
N VAL A 187 -8.10 24.21 -11.37
CA VAL A 187 -7.03 24.07 -10.38
C VAL A 187 -6.21 25.36 -10.35
N PRO A 188 -6.12 26.08 -9.20
CA PRO A 188 -5.31 27.29 -9.10
C PRO A 188 -3.83 27.02 -9.37
N ALA A 189 -3.11 28.04 -9.86
CA ALA A 189 -1.68 27.92 -10.20
C ALA A 189 -0.80 27.42 -9.04
N GLY A 190 -1.16 27.73 -7.78
CA GLY A 190 -0.44 27.25 -6.59
C GLY A 190 -0.67 25.77 -6.24
N ARG A 191 -1.59 25.09 -6.93
CA ARG A 191 -1.98 23.68 -6.71
C ARG A 191 -1.66 22.79 -7.91
N ILE A 192 -0.94 23.29 -8.91
CA ILE A 192 -0.49 22.50 -10.05
C ILE A 192 0.94 22.90 -10.46
N ALA A 193 1.82 21.91 -10.64
CA ALA A 193 3.20 22.16 -11.02
C ALA A 193 3.77 20.98 -11.82
N ALA A 194 4.75 21.29 -12.67
CA ALA A 194 5.50 20.30 -13.42
C ALA A 194 6.19 19.33 -12.47
N ALA A 195 6.10 18.03 -12.77
CA ALA A 195 6.77 17.01 -11.99
C ALA A 195 8.27 16.98 -12.31
N SER A 196 9.10 16.89 -11.27
CA SER A 196 10.51 16.58 -11.44
C SER A 196 10.76 15.07 -11.41
N PRO A 197 11.84 14.56 -12.03
CA PRO A 197 12.23 13.16 -11.89
C PRO A 197 12.36 12.78 -10.41
N PHE A 198 11.75 11.66 -10.03
CA PHE A 198 11.80 11.19 -8.65
C PHE A 198 13.14 10.53 -8.35
N PRO A 199 13.75 10.83 -7.19
CA PRO A 199 14.86 10.04 -6.67
C PRO A 199 14.48 8.56 -6.56
N LEU A 200 15.44 7.66 -6.78
CA LEU A 200 15.21 6.22 -6.66
C LEU A 200 14.71 5.83 -5.26
N GLY A 201 15.16 6.54 -4.21
CA GLY A 201 14.66 6.36 -2.84
C GLY A 201 13.15 6.56 -2.71
N ASP A 202 12.58 7.58 -3.37
CA ASP A 202 11.12 7.79 -3.35
C ASP A 202 10.40 6.70 -4.15
N ALA A 203 10.98 6.24 -5.27
CA ALA A 203 10.41 5.11 -6.02
C ALA A 203 10.39 3.81 -5.20
N MET A 204 11.40 3.55 -4.37
CA MET A 204 11.42 2.41 -3.45
C MET A 204 10.47 2.59 -2.27
N LEU A 205 10.29 3.82 -1.78
CA LEU A 205 9.24 4.14 -0.81
C LEU A 205 7.86 3.77 -1.37
N TYR A 206 7.53 4.16 -2.60
CA TYR A 206 6.23 3.84 -3.20
C TYR A 206 5.98 2.32 -3.28
N ALA A 207 6.97 1.55 -3.71
CA ALA A 207 6.88 0.09 -3.72
C ALA A 207 6.76 -0.48 -2.29
N THR A 208 7.44 0.12 -1.31
CA THR A 208 7.34 -0.27 0.11
C THR A 208 5.95 0.03 0.69
N THR A 209 5.32 1.15 0.33
CA THR A 209 3.96 1.49 0.79
C THR A 209 2.90 0.50 0.30
N VAL A 210 3.16 -0.15 -0.83
CA VAL A 210 2.33 -1.20 -1.41
C VAL A 210 2.63 -2.56 -0.77
N LEU A 211 3.91 -2.89 -0.59
CA LEU A 211 4.32 -4.20 -0.06
C LEU A 211 4.05 -4.34 1.44
N GLY A 212 4.18 -3.27 2.23
CA GLY A 212 3.95 -3.28 3.68
C GLY A 212 2.59 -3.86 4.08
N PRO A 213 1.47 -3.35 3.54
CA PRO A 213 0.14 -3.93 3.78
C PRO A 213 0.01 -5.41 3.37
N VAL A 214 0.69 -5.82 2.29
CA VAL A 214 0.68 -7.21 1.79
C VAL A 214 1.46 -8.14 2.71
N VAL A 215 2.64 -7.73 3.19
CA VAL A 215 3.41 -8.45 4.20
C VAL A 215 2.61 -8.54 5.50
N GLY A 216 1.97 -7.42 5.90
CA GLY A 216 1.05 -7.40 7.03
C GLY A 216 -0.09 -8.40 6.87
N ALA A 217 -0.74 -8.44 5.72
CA ALA A 217 -1.79 -9.41 5.45
C ALA A 217 -1.32 -10.86 5.57
N ALA A 218 -0.10 -11.18 5.09
CA ALA A 218 0.50 -12.49 5.25
C ALA A 218 0.83 -12.82 6.72
N ARG A 219 1.22 -11.83 7.53
CA ARG A 219 1.35 -11.96 9.00
C ARG A 219 0.01 -12.23 9.67
N GLY A 220 -1.05 -11.51 9.27
CA GLY A 220 -2.40 -11.73 9.81
C GLY A 220 -2.98 -13.10 9.44
N ALA A 221 -2.66 -13.60 8.24
CA ALA A 221 -2.95 -14.97 7.84
C ALA A 221 -2.20 -15.99 8.72
N LEU A 222 -0.91 -15.75 8.99
CA LEU A 222 -0.10 -16.60 9.87
C LEU A 222 -0.68 -16.65 11.29
N ASP A 223 -1.14 -15.52 11.84
CA ASP A 223 -1.79 -15.48 13.16
C ASP A 223 -3.02 -16.40 13.23
N ALA A 224 -3.84 -16.40 12.18
CA ALA A 224 -5.03 -17.26 12.11
C ALA A 224 -4.65 -18.75 12.08
N VAL A 225 -3.55 -19.09 11.42
CA VAL A 225 -3.02 -20.46 11.38
C VAL A 225 -2.37 -20.83 12.71
N ASP A 226 -1.60 -19.94 13.34
CA ASP A 226 -1.01 -20.19 14.64
C ASP A 226 -2.10 -20.42 15.71
N ALA A 227 -3.16 -19.61 15.69
CA ALA A 227 -4.33 -19.81 16.55
C ALA A 227 -5.01 -21.17 16.28
N MET A 228 -5.08 -21.59 15.02
CA MET A 228 -5.57 -22.92 14.65
C MET A 228 -4.66 -24.03 15.22
N PHE A 229 -3.34 -23.91 15.14
CA PHE A 229 -2.39 -24.88 15.71
C PHE A 229 -2.42 -24.93 17.24
N ALA A 230 -2.75 -23.81 17.90
CA ALA A 230 -2.92 -23.73 19.34
C ALA A 230 -4.25 -24.31 19.86
N SER A 231 -5.21 -24.57 18.97
CA SER A 231 -6.52 -25.15 19.30
C SER A 231 -6.51 -26.69 19.36
N ASP A 232 -7.63 -27.29 19.75
CA ASP A 232 -7.85 -28.75 19.69
C ASP A 232 -8.17 -29.27 18.28
N ARG A 233 -7.96 -28.47 17.24
CA ARG A 233 -8.21 -28.89 15.87
C ARG A 233 -7.27 -30.02 15.46
N LYS A 234 -7.85 -31.08 14.89
CA LYS A 234 -7.12 -32.23 14.34
C LYS A 234 -6.99 -32.19 12.81
N PRO A 235 -5.92 -32.75 12.23
CA PRO A 235 -5.84 -32.95 10.79
C PRO A 235 -6.82 -34.06 10.34
N PHE A 236 -7.53 -33.82 9.25
CA PHE A 236 -8.51 -34.76 8.72
C PHE A 236 -7.83 -36.03 8.18
N MET A 237 -8.48 -37.20 8.34
CA MET A 237 -7.96 -38.52 7.91
C MET A 237 -6.60 -38.92 8.52
N THR A 238 -6.32 -38.51 9.77
CA THR A 238 -5.10 -38.92 10.49
C THR A 238 -5.44 -39.46 11.88
N ALA A 239 -4.48 -40.13 12.51
CA ALA A 239 -4.57 -40.57 13.91
C ALA A 239 -4.20 -39.48 14.93
N TYR A 240 -3.74 -38.31 14.47
CA TYR A 240 -3.36 -37.21 15.35
C TYR A 240 -4.59 -36.61 16.03
N THR A 241 -4.40 -36.19 17.28
CA THR A 241 -5.45 -35.56 18.09
C THR A 241 -5.41 -34.03 17.98
N ARG A 242 -4.25 -33.46 17.63
CA ARG A 242 -4.08 -32.03 17.35
C ARG A 242 -3.20 -31.80 16.13
N MET A 243 -3.39 -30.67 15.46
CA MET A 243 -2.62 -30.29 14.27
C MET A 243 -1.11 -30.25 14.56
N GLY A 244 -0.73 -29.71 15.73
CA GLY A 244 0.67 -29.61 16.15
C GLY A 244 1.41 -30.94 16.33
N GLU A 245 0.71 -32.07 16.43
CA GLU A 245 1.34 -33.39 16.53
C GLU A 245 1.84 -33.90 15.16
N SER A 246 1.23 -33.43 14.07
CA SER A 246 1.60 -33.81 12.70
C SER A 246 2.95 -33.20 12.30
N ALA A 247 3.94 -34.05 12.02
CA ALA A 247 5.25 -33.61 11.56
C ALA A 247 5.16 -32.84 10.22
N GLY A 248 4.32 -33.32 9.28
CA GLY A 248 4.10 -32.64 8.01
C GLY A 248 3.45 -31.27 8.18
N ALA A 249 2.45 -31.16 9.07
CA ALA A 249 1.80 -29.87 9.34
C ALA A 249 2.78 -28.87 9.96
N ARG A 250 3.61 -29.31 10.92
CA ARG A 250 4.67 -28.46 11.53
C ARG A 250 5.70 -27.99 10.51
N HIS A 251 6.09 -28.85 9.56
CA HIS A 251 7.02 -28.48 8.49
C HIS A 251 6.41 -27.38 7.62
N TRP A 252 5.18 -27.55 7.13
CA TRP A 252 4.53 -26.53 6.31
C TRP A 252 4.28 -25.22 7.05
N LEU A 253 3.97 -25.28 8.35
CA LEU A 253 3.88 -24.09 9.19
C LEU A 253 5.23 -23.35 9.26
N ALA A 254 6.32 -24.09 9.46
CA ALA A 254 7.66 -23.52 9.48
C ALA A 254 8.05 -22.87 8.13
N GLU A 255 7.72 -23.51 7.01
CA GLU A 255 7.97 -22.94 5.68
C GLU A 255 7.14 -21.68 5.42
N ALA A 256 5.86 -21.68 5.79
CA ALA A 256 4.99 -20.52 5.65
C ALA A 256 5.51 -19.36 6.51
N GLY A 257 5.84 -19.60 7.78
CA GLY A 257 6.43 -18.61 8.67
C GLY A 257 7.75 -18.04 8.15
N TYR A 258 8.65 -18.90 7.66
CA TYR A 258 9.93 -18.49 7.10
C TYR A 258 9.78 -17.60 5.85
N LEU A 259 8.83 -17.90 4.97
CA LEU A 259 8.55 -17.06 3.80
C LEU A 259 8.03 -15.68 4.19
N VAL A 260 7.11 -15.59 5.16
CA VAL A 260 6.62 -14.29 5.65
C VAL A 260 7.76 -13.49 6.30
N ASP A 261 8.59 -14.15 7.11
CA ASP A 261 9.79 -13.52 7.69
C ASP A 261 10.76 -13.02 6.62
N ARG A 262 10.98 -13.81 5.56
CA ARG A 262 11.87 -13.43 4.46
C ARG A 262 11.31 -12.23 3.71
N ALA A 263 10.02 -12.22 3.39
CA ALA A 263 9.38 -11.09 2.71
C ALA A 263 9.51 -9.79 3.50
N GLU A 264 9.26 -9.83 4.83
CA GLU A 264 9.41 -8.65 5.69
C GLU A 264 10.87 -8.16 5.76
N ARG A 265 11.82 -9.08 5.99
CA ARG A 265 13.25 -8.72 6.03
C ARG A 265 13.71 -8.10 4.71
N THR A 266 13.39 -8.72 3.58
CA THR A 266 13.77 -8.22 2.25
C THR A 266 13.17 -6.83 1.99
N MET A 267 11.91 -6.59 2.33
CA MET A 267 11.30 -5.27 2.21
C MET A 267 12.04 -4.21 3.04
N LEU A 268 12.32 -4.51 4.32
CA LEU A 268 12.99 -3.57 5.22
C LEU A 268 14.47 -3.37 4.88
N GLU A 269 15.14 -4.36 4.31
CA GLU A 269 16.49 -4.24 3.76
C GLU A 269 16.52 -3.31 2.56
N VAL A 270 15.62 -3.49 1.58
CA VAL A 270 15.49 -2.59 0.43
C VAL A 270 15.17 -1.16 0.88
N ALA A 271 14.27 -0.99 1.86
CA ALA A 271 13.90 0.32 2.36
C ALA A 271 15.07 1.05 3.06
N ARG A 272 15.89 0.33 3.83
CA ARG A 272 17.12 0.85 4.45
C ARG A 272 18.18 1.20 3.43
N GLU A 273 18.39 0.33 2.45
CA GLU A 273 19.34 0.56 1.37
C GLU A 273 18.92 1.80 0.58
N ALA A 274 17.64 1.93 0.25
CA ALA A 274 17.12 3.07 -0.49
C ALA A 274 17.18 4.42 0.24
N SER A 275 17.39 4.41 1.55
CA SER A 275 17.46 5.60 2.39
C SER A 275 18.89 5.98 2.79
N SER A 276 19.87 5.06 2.70
CA SER A 276 21.19 5.21 3.33
C SER A 276 22.34 5.49 2.36
N VAL A 277 22.17 5.28 1.05
CA VAL A 277 23.24 5.42 0.05
C VAL A 277 22.86 6.35 -1.10
N GLU A 278 23.86 6.96 -1.74
CA GLU A 278 23.72 7.52 -3.09
C GLU A 278 23.48 6.37 -4.06
N LEU A 279 22.22 5.98 -4.21
CA LEU A 279 21.83 4.98 -5.18
C LEU A 279 22.06 5.50 -6.60
N SER A 280 22.71 4.68 -7.41
CA SER A 280 22.72 4.91 -8.85
C SER A 280 21.40 4.42 -9.46
N LEU A 281 21.06 4.91 -10.66
CA LEU A 281 19.92 4.36 -11.40
C LEU A 281 20.08 2.86 -11.71
N ALA A 282 21.31 2.35 -11.76
CA ALA A 282 21.62 0.95 -12.01
C ALA A 282 21.23 0.02 -10.84
N ASP A 283 21.04 0.55 -9.63
CA ASP A 283 20.60 -0.24 -8.47
C ASP A 283 19.09 -0.55 -8.52
N GLY A 284 18.32 0.31 -9.20
CA GLY A 284 16.87 0.26 -9.23
C GLY A 284 16.28 -1.09 -9.65
N PRO A 285 16.74 -1.72 -10.75
CA PRO A 285 16.23 -3.02 -11.18
C PRO A 285 16.40 -4.14 -10.14
N ARG A 286 17.56 -4.23 -9.45
CA ARG A 286 17.79 -5.22 -8.40
C ARG A 286 16.85 -5.01 -7.22
N LEU A 287 16.70 -3.77 -6.76
CA LEU A 287 15.83 -3.43 -5.63
C LEU A 287 14.36 -3.74 -5.96
N ARG A 288 13.90 -3.42 -7.17
CA ARG A 288 12.54 -3.77 -7.62
C ARG A 288 12.31 -5.28 -7.69
N MET A 289 13.30 -6.03 -8.18
CA MET A 289 13.23 -7.49 -8.21
C MET A 289 13.07 -8.07 -6.80
N ALA A 290 13.87 -7.60 -5.84
CA ALA A 290 13.77 -8.03 -4.44
C ALA A 290 12.37 -7.79 -3.83
N LEU A 291 11.76 -6.62 -4.09
CA LEU A 291 10.41 -6.32 -3.61
C LEU A 291 9.33 -7.18 -4.31
N ALA A 292 9.45 -7.41 -5.62
CA ALA A 292 8.53 -8.28 -6.36
C ALA A 292 8.60 -9.74 -5.87
N ASP A 293 9.80 -10.23 -5.55
CA ASP A 293 10.02 -11.54 -4.97
C ASP A 293 9.44 -11.66 -3.56
N ALA A 294 9.61 -10.64 -2.71
CA ALA A 294 8.95 -10.58 -1.40
C ALA A 294 7.42 -10.63 -1.49
N GLY A 295 6.83 -9.99 -2.52
CA GLY A 295 5.40 -10.12 -2.81
C GLY A 295 4.99 -11.54 -3.24
N ARG A 296 5.86 -12.26 -3.97
CA ARG A 296 5.64 -13.68 -4.33
C ARG A 296 5.76 -14.60 -3.12
N ASP A 297 6.68 -14.31 -2.21
CA ASP A 297 6.82 -15.04 -0.95
C ASP A 297 5.57 -14.94 -0.10
N CYS A 298 5.00 -13.74 0.03
CA CYS A 298 3.73 -13.52 0.74
C CYS A 298 2.62 -14.42 0.19
N ARG A 299 2.45 -14.47 -1.14
CA ARG A 299 1.45 -15.37 -1.74
C ARG A 299 1.73 -16.83 -1.43
N THR A 300 2.97 -17.27 -1.65
CA THR A 300 3.35 -18.68 -1.52
C THR A 300 3.15 -19.15 -0.07
N ALA A 301 3.43 -18.28 0.89
CA ALA A 301 3.15 -18.52 2.30
C ALA A 301 1.64 -18.70 2.54
N VAL A 302 0.81 -17.78 2.05
CA VAL A 302 -0.64 -17.83 2.30
C VAL A 302 -1.34 -18.99 1.58
N GLU A 303 -0.89 -19.38 0.38
CA GLU A 303 -1.39 -20.60 -0.28
C GLU A 303 -1.10 -21.85 0.58
N ARG A 304 0.12 -21.97 1.13
CA ARG A 304 0.44 -23.08 2.05
C ARG A 304 -0.39 -23.04 3.33
N MET A 305 -0.69 -21.85 3.85
CA MET A 305 -1.57 -21.67 4.99
C MET A 305 -3.01 -22.13 4.69
N LEU A 306 -3.51 -21.87 3.49
CA LEU A 306 -4.80 -22.38 3.03
C LEU A 306 -4.79 -23.91 2.90
N ASP A 307 -3.72 -24.50 2.37
CA ASP A 307 -3.59 -25.95 2.29
C ASP A 307 -3.54 -26.60 3.68
N LEU A 308 -2.83 -25.99 4.63
CA LEU A 308 -2.83 -26.40 6.04
C LEU A 308 -4.23 -26.31 6.67
N HIS A 309 -5.00 -25.28 6.31
CA HIS A 309 -6.33 -25.06 6.85
C HIS A 309 -7.40 -25.88 6.12
N GLY A 310 -7.18 -26.29 4.87
CA GLY A 310 -8.14 -27.02 4.04
C GLY A 310 -9.40 -26.20 3.69
N PRO A 311 -10.47 -26.86 3.20
CA PRO A 311 -11.65 -26.20 2.62
C PRO A 311 -12.35 -25.18 3.54
N SER A 312 -12.33 -25.39 4.86
CA SER A 312 -12.90 -24.44 5.83
C SER A 312 -12.14 -23.11 5.91
N GLY A 313 -10.94 -23.03 5.33
CA GLY A 313 -10.18 -21.78 5.16
C GLY A 313 -10.89 -20.79 4.23
N PHE A 314 -11.69 -21.32 3.29
CA PHE A 314 -12.43 -20.57 2.28
C PHE A 314 -13.86 -20.19 2.70
N ALA A 315 -14.30 -20.57 3.92
CA ALA A 315 -15.57 -20.10 4.44
C ALA A 315 -15.56 -18.55 4.54
N THR A 316 -16.65 -17.90 4.13
CA THR A 316 -16.74 -16.42 4.15
C THR A 316 -16.61 -15.83 5.55
N SER A 317 -16.93 -16.61 6.59
CA SER A 317 -16.73 -16.27 8.00
C SER A 317 -15.28 -16.44 8.47
N ASN A 318 -14.43 -17.15 7.72
CA ASN A 318 -13.04 -17.34 8.06
C ASN A 318 -12.20 -16.13 7.60
N VAL A 319 -11.37 -15.60 8.50
CA VAL A 319 -10.50 -14.47 8.20
C VAL A 319 -9.36 -14.83 7.24
N LEU A 320 -8.96 -16.10 7.18
CA LEU A 320 -7.84 -16.55 6.36
C LEU A 320 -8.07 -16.28 4.88
N GLN A 321 -9.26 -16.58 4.34
CA GLN A 321 -9.57 -16.27 2.94
C GLN A 321 -9.62 -14.77 2.65
N ARG A 322 -9.94 -13.92 3.63
CA ARG A 322 -9.92 -12.46 3.43
C ARG A 322 -8.47 -11.99 3.27
N PHE A 323 -7.57 -12.40 4.16
CA PHE A 323 -6.14 -12.11 4.02
C PHE A 323 -5.57 -12.69 2.72
N TRP A 324 -5.98 -13.89 2.33
CA TRP A 324 -5.59 -14.48 1.04
C TRP A 324 -6.02 -13.62 -0.15
N ARG A 325 -7.30 -13.20 -0.22
CA ARG A 325 -7.79 -12.35 -1.31
C ARG A 325 -7.08 -10.99 -1.33
N ASP A 326 -6.82 -10.41 -0.16
CA ASP A 326 -6.08 -9.14 -0.05
C ASP A 326 -4.63 -9.28 -0.52
N VAL A 327 -3.90 -10.33 -0.10
CA VAL A 327 -2.56 -10.65 -0.61
C VAL A 327 -2.60 -10.92 -2.11
N ALA A 328 -3.61 -11.66 -2.57
CA ALA A 328 -3.78 -12.00 -3.97
C ALA A 328 -3.95 -10.73 -4.83
N VAL A 329 -4.80 -9.79 -4.45
CA VAL A 329 -5.00 -8.55 -5.21
C VAL A 329 -3.83 -7.57 -5.02
N GLY A 330 -3.48 -7.26 -3.78
CA GLY A 330 -2.49 -6.22 -3.46
C GLY A 330 -1.09 -6.48 -4.05
N SER A 331 -0.65 -7.74 -4.07
CA SER A 331 0.66 -8.11 -4.62
C SER A 331 0.78 -7.99 -6.15
N ARG A 332 -0.31 -7.66 -6.88
CA ARG A 332 -0.26 -7.40 -8.35
C ARG A 332 -0.21 -5.92 -8.70
N HIS A 333 0.02 -5.04 -7.73
CA HIS A 333 0.27 -3.65 -8.04
C HIS A 333 1.47 -3.49 -9.01
N PRO A 334 1.43 -2.53 -9.96
CA PRO A 334 2.51 -2.33 -10.92
C PRO A 334 3.92 -2.15 -10.31
N HIS A 335 4.02 -1.59 -9.10
CA HIS A 335 5.29 -1.47 -8.37
C HIS A 335 5.93 -2.80 -7.98
N LEU A 336 5.15 -3.89 -7.94
CA LEU A 336 5.60 -5.25 -7.61
C LEU A 336 5.52 -6.19 -8.83
N ASN A 337 5.42 -5.64 -10.04
CA ASN A 337 5.23 -6.44 -11.24
C ASN A 337 6.45 -7.35 -11.51
N PRO A 338 6.30 -8.68 -11.42
CA PRO A 338 7.43 -9.59 -11.44
C PRO A 338 8.10 -9.72 -12.80
N TYR A 339 7.35 -9.73 -13.91
CA TYR A 339 7.97 -9.92 -15.24
C TYR A 339 8.74 -8.67 -15.66
N LEU A 340 8.21 -7.47 -15.37
CA LEU A 340 8.94 -6.22 -15.60
C LEU A 340 10.17 -6.11 -14.69
N ALA A 341 10.10 -6.58 -13.45
CA ALA A 341 11.26 -6.57 -12.57
C ALA A 341 12.39 -7.47 -13.09
N VAL A 342 12.06 -8.67 -13.57
CA VAL A 342 13.02 -9.59 -14.21
C VAL A 342 13.58 -9.00 -15.50
N GLU A 343 12.72 -8.45 -16.37
CA GLU A 343 13.12 -7.83 -17.64
C GLU A 343 14.11 -6.69 -17.39
N ASN A 344 13.76 -5.74 -16.53
CA ASN A 344 14.62 -4.60 -16.22
C ASN A 344 15.95 -5.02 -15.61
N LEU A 345 15.95 -6.05 -14.74
CA LEU A 345 17.19 -6.57 -14.17
C LEU A 345 18.03 -7.25 -15.25
N GLY A 346 17.42 -8.05 -16.11
CA GLY A 346 18.09 -8.69 -17.25
C GLY A 346 18.74 -7.68 -18.17
N THR A 347 18.02 -6.61 -18.54
CA THR A 347 18.56 -5.50 -19.33
C THR A 347 19.75 -4.83 -18.64
N ALA A 348 19.68 -4.58 -17.33
CA ALA A 348 20.76 -3.92 -16.59
C ALA A 348 22.03 -4.78 -16.44
N LEU A 349 21.94 -6.11 -16.63
CA LEU A 349 23.08 -7.02 -16.56
C LEU A 349 23.84 -7.15 -17.88
N VAL A 350 23.27 -6.67 -18.99
CA VAL A 350 23.92 -6.69 -20.31
C VAL A 350 24.54 -5.32 -20.57
N PRO A 351 25.82 -5.23 -21.01
CA PRO A 351 26.40 -3.97 -21.43
C PRO A 351 25.56 -3.34 -22.54
N ALA A 352 25.32 -2.02 -22.47
CA ALA A 352 24.73 -1.32 -23.60
C ALA A 352 25.67 -1.44 -24.81
N ASP A 353 25.16 -1.88 -25.96
CA ASP A 353 25.92 -1.86 -27.21
C ASP A 353 26.37 -0.41 -27.48
N HIS A 354 27.69 -0.23 -27.66
CA HIS A 354 28.35 1.05 -27.91
C HIS A 354 28.01 1.64 -29.28
#